data_AF-A0A977L7B6-F1
#
_entry.id   AF-A0A977L7B6-F1
#
_cell.length_a   1.000
_cell.length_b   1.000
_cell.length_c   1.000
_cell.angle_alpha   90.00
_cell.angle_beta   90.00
_cell.angle_gamma   90.00
#
_symmetry.space_group_name_H-M   'P 1'
#
loop_
_entity.id
_entity.type
_entity.pdbx_description
1 polymer ?
#
loop_
_entity_poly.entity_id
_entity_poly.type
_entity_poly.pdbx_seq_one_letter_code
_entity_poly.pdbx_strand_id
1 'polypeptide(L)' 'MYRAIITPTETSLTIELPQDLVGKPIEVLAFDIQTSGKLEARKKPSAKEINQFYAAYQVDMSGYKFNRDEANER' A
#
# COMPACT_ATOMS: atom_id res chain seq x y z
N MET A 1 -5.42 2.03 29.28
CA MET A 1 -5.28 0.91 28.31
C MET A 1 -3.83 0.93 27.84
N TYR A 2 -3.04 -0.09 28.20
CA TYR A 2 -1.64 -0.22 27.77
C TYR A 2 -1.59 -1.19 26.58
N ARG A 3 -0.98 -0.77 25.46
CA ARG A 3 -0.81 -1.60 24.26
C ARG A 3 0.61 -1.44 23.73
N ALA A 4 1.32 -2.55 23.59
CA ALA A 4 2.64 -2.61 22.98
C ALA A 4 2.62 -3.56 21.77
N ILE A 5 3.28 -3.16 20.69
CA ILE A 5 3.51 -4.02 19.51
C ILE A 5 4.99 -4.41 19.58
N ILE A 6 5.25 -5.69 19.83
CA ILE A 6 6.61 -6.21 20.00
C ILE A 6 6.81 -7.32 18.97
N THR A 7 7.94 -7.28 18.26
CA THR A 7 8.37 -8.34 17.36
C THR A 7 9.44 -9.16 18.05
N PRO A 8 9.12 -10.34 18.63
CA PRO A 8 10.12 -11.16 19.31
C PRO A 8 11.14 -11.69 18.31
N THR A 9 12.43 -11.49 18.60
CA THR A 9 13.56 -12.03 17.82
C THR A 9 14.01 -13.40 18.33
N GLU A 10 13.56 -13.76 19.53
CA GLU A 10 13.91 -14.99 20.23
C GLU A 10 12.64 -15.70 20.72
N THR A 11 12.77 -16.97 21.09
CA THR A 11 11.67 -17.79 21.59
C THR A 11 11.11 -17.28 22.93
N SER A 12 11.93 -16.57 23.72
CA SER A 12 11.52 -15.97 25.00
C SER A 12 11.44 -14.46 24.90
N LEU A 13 10.35 -13.89 25.41
CA LEU A 13 10.14 -12.44 25.51
C LEU A 13 9.83 -12.06 26.95
N THR A 14 10.63 -11.16 27.52
CA THR A 14 10.36 -10.53 28.82
C THR A 14 9.76 -9.15 28.59
N ILE A 15 8.62 -8.87 29.22
CA ILE A 15 7.91 -7.58 29.10
C ILE A 15 7.87 -6.93 30.48
N GLU A 16 8.40 -5.72 30.58
CA GLU A 16 8.28 -4.90 31.79
C GLU A 16 6.90 -4.23 31.82
N LEU A 17 6.18 -4.42 32.93
CA LEU A 17 4.85 -3.85 33.12
C LEU A 17 4.94 -2.50 33.82
N PRO A 18 4.15 -1.51 33.39
CA PRO A 18 3.95 -0.27 34.13
C PRO A 18 3.53 -0.51 35.60
N GLN A 19 4.00 0.35 36.50
CA GLN A 19 3.79 0.21 37.95
C GLN A 19 2.30 0.17 38.35
N ASP A 20 1.45 0.85 37.58
CA ASP A 20 0.00 0.93 37.80
C ASP A 20 -0.76 -0.36 37.45
N LEU A 21 -0.10 -1.33 36.81
CA LEU A 21 -0.64 -2.65 36.47
C LEU A 21 -0.16 -3.77 37.40
N VAL A 22 0.74 -3.47 38.35
CA VAL A 22 1.22 -4.45 39.33
C VAL A 22 0.08 -4.90 40.25
N GLY A 23 -0.09 -6.22 40.40
CA GLY A 23 -1.11 -6.82 41.27
C GLY A 23 -2.52 -6.89 40.69
N LYS A 24 -2.70 -6.51 39.41
CA LYS A 24 -3.98 -6.61 38.70
C LYS A 24 -3.97 -7.80 37.73
N PRO A 25 -5.11 -8.46 37.50
CA PRO A 25 -5.22 -9.48 36.46
C PRO A 25 -4.99 -8.83 35.09
N ILE A 26 -4.11 -9.42 34.30
CA ILE A 26 -3.78 -8.98 32.94
C ILE A 26 -4.12 -10.07 31.94
N GLU A 27 -4.59 -9.67 30.77
CA GLU A 27 -4.85 -10.55 29.63
C GLU A 27 -3.81 -10.27 28.55
N VAL A 28 -3.16 -11.33 28.05
CA VAL A 28 -2.16 -11.23 26.98
C VAL A 28 -2.76 -11.82 25.71
N LEU A 29 -2.97 -10.98 24.72
CA LEU A 29 -3.48 -11.38 23.40
C LEU A 29 -2.34 -11.33 22.39
N ALA A 30 -2.00 -12.47 21.82
CA ALA A 30 -1.02 -12.59 20.75
C ALA A 30 -1.73 -12.90 19.43
N PHE A 31 -1.50 -12.06 18.43
CA PHE A 31 -1.98 -12.28 17.08
C PHE A 31 -0.78 -12.24 16.15
N ASP A 32 -0.75 -13.15 15.18
CA ASP A 32 0.11 -12.96 14.02
C ASP A 32 -0.40 -11.73 13.28
N ILE A 33 0.30 -10.61 13.45
CA ILE A 33 0.09 -9.45 12.61
C ILE A 33 0.77 -9.79 11.29
N GLN A 34 0.09 -10.63 10.48
CA GLN A 34 0.38 -10.66 9.07
C GLN A 34 0.30 -9.22 8.63
N THR A 35 1.43 -8.69 8.17
CA THR A 35 1.47 -7.40 7.50
C THR A 35 0.81 -7.60 6.13
N SER A 36 -0.45 -8.04 6.10
CA SER A 36 -1.36 -8.04 4.96
C SER A 36 -1.68 -6.60 4.50
N GLY A 37 -1.07 -5.61 5.16
CA GLY A 37 -1.11 -4.20 4.85
C GLY A 37 0.25 -3.54 4.69
N LYS A 38 1.35 -4.26 4.41
CA LYS A 38 2.25 -3.68 3.42
C LYS A 38 1.41 -3.71 2.15
N LEU A 39 0.69 -2.62 1.93
CA LEU A 39 0.75 -1.97 0.63
C LEU A 39 2.25 -1.93 0.34
N GLU A 40 2.79 -3.01 -0.24
CA GLU A 40 3.91 -2.95 -1.16
C GLU A 40 3.51 -1.75 -1.99
N ALA A 41 4.11 -0.59 -1.69
CA ALA A 41 3.72 0.67 -2.28
C ALA A 41 3.82 0.38 -3.76
N ARG A 42 2.67 0.14 -4.42
CA ARG A 42 2.63 -0.54 -5.73
C ARG A 42 3.67 0.19 -6.54
N LYS A 43 4.79 -0.49 -6.86
CA LYS A 43 5.95 0.18 -7.45
C LYS A 43 5.37 0.99 -8.58
N LYS A 44 5.50 2.33 -8.51
CA LYS A 44 4.95 3.18 -9.56
C LYS A 44 5.49 2.62 -10.86
N PRO A 45 4.62 2.28 -11.83
CA PRO A 45 5.10 1.65 -13.04
C PRO A 45 6.13 2.57 -13.68
N SER A 46 7.23 1.97 -14.12
CA SER A 46 8.27 2.64 -14.90
C SER A 46 7.64 3.29 -16.14
N ALA A 47 8.22 4.39 -16.62
CA ALA A 47 7.81 4.99 -17.88
C ALA A 47 7.80 3.96 -19.03
N LYS A 48 8.70 2.97 -18.98
CA LYS A 48 8.75 1.87 -19.96
C LYS A 48 7.53 0.95 -19.86
N GLU A 49 7.08 0.62 -18.65
CA GLU A 49 5.92 -0.24 -18.41
C GLU A 49 4.63 0.46 -18.82
N ILE A 50 4.51 1.76 -18.54
CA ILE A 50 3.41 2.62 -18.98
C ILE A 50 3.35 2.65 -20.52
N ASN A 51 4.47 2.93 -21.18
CA ASN A 51 4.54 2.98 -22.64
C ASN A 51 4.17 1.63 -23.28
N GLN A 52 4.64 0.52 -22.71
CA GLN A 52 4.31 -0.81 -23.21
C GLN A 52 2.84 -1.16 -23.03
N PHE A 53 2.23 -0.78 -21.91
CA PHE A 53 0.79 -0.98 -21.68
C PHE A 53 -0.05 -0.20 -22.70
N TYR A 54 0.25 1.08 -22.89
CA TYR A 54 -0.53 1.93 -23.81
C TYR A 54 -0.25 1.67 -25.29
N ALA A 55 0.90 1.07 -25.65
CA ALA A 55 1.19 0.68 -27.03
C ALA A 55 0.12 -0.27 -27.62
N ALA A 56 -0.47 -1.14 -26.79
CA ALA A 56 -1.54 -2.03 -27.21
C ALA A 56 -2.88 -1.32 -27.50
N TYR A 57 -3.03 -0.07 -27.03
CA TYR A 57 -4.27 0.72 -27.14
C TYR A 57 -4.09 1.98 -28.00
N GLN A 58 -2.96 2.12 -28.70
CA GLN A 58 -2.75 3.23 -29.61
C GLN A 58 -3.65 3.10 -30.84
N VAL A 59 -4.43 4.15 -31.10
CA VAL A 59 -5.19 4.30 -32.34
C VAL A 59 -4.25 4.88 -33.40
N ASP A 60 -4.28 4.33 -34.61
CA ASP A 60 -3.53 4.90 -35.74
C ASP A 60 -4.14 6.26 -36.10
N MET A 61 -3.37 7.32 -35.86
CA MET A 61 -3.73 8.70 -36.18
C MET A 61 -2.93 9.24 -37.37
N SER A 62 -2.21 8.39 -38.12
CA SER A 62 -1.37 8.82 -39.24
C SER A 62 -2.11 9.61 -40.31
N GLY A 63 -3.40 9.32 -40.51
CA GLY A 63 -4.30 10.05 -41.42
C GLY A 63 -5.15 11.14 -40.75
N TYR A 64 -5.05 11.32 -39.42
CA TYR A 64 -5.88 12.28 -38.70
C TYR A 64 -5.25 13.66 -38.70
N LYS A 65 -5.98 14.65 -39.20
CA LYS A 65 -5.64 16.06 -39.05
C LYS A 65 -6.79 16.75 -38.36
N PHE A 66 -6.54 17.26 -37.15
CA PHE A 66 -7.53 18.06 -36.44
C PHE A 66 -7.94 19.27 -37.27
N ASN A 67 -9.22 19.36 -37.60
CA ASN A 67 -9.82 20.52 -38.25
C ASN A 67 -10.63 21.32 -37.23
N ARG A 68 -10.11 22.51 -36.88
CA ARG A 68 -10.75 23.39 -35.90
C ARG A 68 -12.07 23.95 -36.40
N ASP A 69 -12.21 24.12 -37.72
CA ASP A 69 -13.41 24.73 -38.29
C ASP A 69 -14.57 23.73 -38.24
N GLU A 70 -14.32 22.45 -38.57
CA GLU A 70 -15.26 21.32 -38.39
C GLU A 70 -15.76 21.19 -36.94
N ALA A 71 -14.87 21.39 -35.96
CA ALA A 71 -15.22 21.28 -34.54
C ALA A 71 -16.10 22.45 -34.02
N ASN A 72 -16.17 23.56 -34.76
CA ASN A 72 -16.90 24.77 -34.38
C ASN A 72 -18.12 25.06 -35.26
N GLU A 73 -18.44 24.20 -36.24
CA GLU A 73 -19.69 24.27 -36.98
C GLU A 73 -20.86 23.81 -36.09
N ARG A 74 -21.66 24.78 -35.63
CA ARG A 74 -22.94 24.62 -34.94
C ARG A 74 -23.98 25.53 -35.57
#